data_AF-A0A447JBG2-F1
#
_entry.id   AF-A0A447JBG2-F1
#
_cell.length_a   1.000
_cell.length_b   1.000
_cell.length_c   1.000
_cell.angle_alpha   90.00
_cell.angle_beta   90.00
_cell.angle_gamma   90.00
#
_symmetry.space_group_name_H-M   'P 1'
#
loop_
_entity.id
_entity.type
_entity.pdbx_description
1 polymer ?
#
loop_
_entity_poly.entity_id
_entity_poly.type
_entity_poly.pdbx_seq_one_letter_code
_entity_poly.pdbx_strand_id
1 'polypeptide(L)'
;MTGLSPQHSWSVAFAAFNPWPMSWLEIDGQPVKVWQASVIEDATQSLPGTILAATKQGIQVATGKGILNLLSLQPAGKKAMSAQDLLNSRREWFIPGNRLA
;
A
#
# COMPACT_ATOMS: atom_id res chain seq x y z
N MET A 1 9.89 40.20 -19.29
CA MET A 1 8.59 39.64 -18.87
C MET A 1 8.79 38.16 -18.67
N THR A 2 9.14 37.80 -17.44
CA THR A 2 9.55 36.47 -16.98
C THR A 2 8.33 35.61 -16.66
N GLY A 3 8.36 34.31 -16.97
CA GLY A 3 7.34 33.38 -16.48
C GLY A 3 7.20 32.05 -17.22
N LEU A 4 8.28 31.32 -17.47
CA LEU A 4 8.18 29.89 -17.79
C LEU A 4 7.86 29.14 -16.48
N SER A 5 6.62 28.68 -16.33
CA SER A 5 6.22 27.75 -15.27
C SER A 5 6.18 26.33 -15.83
N PRO A 6 7.13 25.44 -15.52
CA PRO A 6 6.96 24.04 -15.83
C PRO A 6 6.26 23.35 -14.65
N GLN A 7 5.00 22.95 -14.85
CA GLN A 7 4.29 22.01 -13.98
C GLN A 7 4.94 20.63 -14.09
N HIS A 8 6.03 20.42 -13.34
CA HIS A 8 6.63 19.11 -13.19
C HIS A 8 5.83 18.31 -12.15
N SER A 9 4.85 17.54 -12.63
CA SER A 9 4.35 16.38 -11.88
C SER A 9 5.45 15.33 -11.84
N TRP A 10 6.27 15.35 -10.80
CA TRP A 10 7.24 14.29 -10.53
C TRP A 10 6.49 13.04 -10.07
N SER A 11 6.10 12.19 -11.02
CA SER A 11 5.77 10.79 -10.71
C SER A 11 7.08 10.04 -10.50
N VAL A 12 7.64 10.14 -9.30
CA VAL A 12 8.74 9.27 -8.90
C VAL A 12 8.18 7.85 -8.79
N ALA A 13 8.39 7.05 -9.84
CA ALA A 13 8.25 5.61 -9.74
C ALA A 13 9.35 5.15 -8.76
N PHE A 14 8.97 4.93 -7.50
CA PHE A 14 9.84 4.38 -6.46
C PHE A 14 10.27 2.96 -6.84
N ALA A 15 11.32 2.85 -7.66
CA ALA A 15 12.01 1.60 -7.97
C ALA A 15 13.38 1.52 -7.25
N ALA A 16 13.54 2.16 -6.08
CA ALA A 16 14.85 2.32 -5.45
C ALA A 16 14.91 2.11 -3.92
N PHE A 17 13.94 1.44 -3.30
CA PHE A 17 14.05 0.95 -1.91
C PHE A 17 13.29 -0.38 -1.71
N ASN A 18 13.56 -1.38 -2.56
CA ASN A 18 13.08 -2.74 -2.35
C ASN A 18 14.16 -3.62 -1.71
N PRO A 19 13.99 -4.10 -0.45
CA PRO A 19 14.75 -5.24 0.03
C PRO A 19 13.95 -6.55 0.14
N TRP A 20 12.65 -6.62 -0.21
CA TRP A 20 11.90 -7.89 -0.06
C TRP A 20 11.32 -8.41 -1.39
N PRO A 21 11.57 -9.68 -1.76
CA PRO A 21 11.25 -10.20 -3.08
C PRO A 21 9.75 -10.48 -3.17
N MET A 22 9.06 -9.88 -4.15
CA MET A 22 7.63 -10.14 -4.41
C MET A 22 6.80 -10.19 -3.12
N SER A 23 6.71 -9.07 -2.39
CA SER A 23 5.92 -9.00 -1.16
C SER A 23 4.50 -9.50 -1.42
N TRP A 24 4.21 -10.70 -0.95
CA TRP A 24 2.87 -11.22 -0.84
C TRP A 24 2.53 -11.21 0.65
N LEU A 25 1.29 -10.86 0.95
CA LEU A 25 0.75 -10.93 2.29
C LEU A 25 -0.36 -11.97 2.30
N GLU A 26 -0.53 -12.63 3.44
CA GLU A 26 -1.69 -13.47 3.65
C GLU A 26 -2.81 -12.62 4.24
N ILE A 27 -3.98 -12.68 3.62
CA ILE A 27 -5.18 -12.03 4.12
C ILE A 27 -6.29 -13.05 4.09
N ASP A 28 -6.88 -13.35 5.25
CA ASP A 28 -7.98 -14.31 5.36
C ASP A 28 -7.60 -15.70 4.78
N GLY A 29 -6.34 -16.14 5.02
CA GLY A 29 -5.79 -17.38 4.48
C GLY A 29 -5.56 -17.39 2.97
N GLN A 30 -5.63 -16.23 2.30
CA GLN A 30 -5.41 -16.09 0.86
C GLN A 30 -4.13 -15.29 0.57
N PRO A 31 -3.26 -15.77 -0.34
CA PRO A 31 -2.10 -15.00 -0.76
C PRO A 31 -2.55 -13.80 -1.63
N VAL A 32 -2.09 -12.62 -1.26
CA VAL A 32 -2.30 -11.37 -2.00
C VAL A 32 -0.94 -10.81 -2.38
N LYS A 33 -0.67 -10.66 -3.68
CA LYS A 33 0.59 -10.08 -4.16
C LYS A 33 0.52 -8.56 -4.15
N VAL A 34 1.56 -7.89 -3.70
CA VAL A 34 1.70 -6.43 -3.79
C VAL A 34 2.44 -6.09 -5.07
N TRP A 35 1.81 -5.28 -5.91
CA TRP A 35 2.39 -4.81 -7.18
C TRP A 35 3.00 -3.42 -7.05
N GLN A 36 2.37 -2.56 -6.26
CA GLN A 36 2.84 -1.20 -6.04
C GLN A 36 2.53 -0.78 -4.61
N ALA A 37 3.51 -0.19 -3.96
CA ALA A 37 3.38 0.42 -2.65
C ALA A 37 4.29 1.65 -2.56
N SER A 38 3.95 2.57 -1.66
CA SER A 38 4.80 3.70 -1.28
C SER A 38 5.11 3.62 0.20
N VAL A 39 6.25 4.15 0.62
CA VAL A 39 6.60 4.29 2.04
C VAL A 39 6.19 5.68 2.50
N ILE A 40 5.55 5.74 3.66
CA ILE A 40 5.28 6.97 4.38
C ILE A 40 6.22 6.97 5.59
N GLU A 41 7.14 7.94 5.61
CA GLU A 41 8.14 8.13 6.67
C GLU A 41 7.51 8.81 7.90
N ASP A 42 6.47 8.18 8.44
CA ASP A 42 5.78 8.64 9.65
C ASP A 42 5.95 7.60 10.75
N ALA A 43 6.13 8.07 11.98
CA ALA A 43 6.35 7.20 13.12
C ALA A 43 5.00 6.67 13.63
N THR A 44 4.82 5.36 13.56
CA THR A 44 3.66 4.69 14.16
C THR A 44 4.07 3.91 15.39
N GLN A 45 3.26 4.00 16.45
CA GLN A 45 3.39 3.18 17.65
C GLN A 45 2.65 1.83 17.50
N SER A 46 1.99 1.61 16.37
CA SER A 46 1.25 0.36 16.12
C SER A 46 2.21 -0.78 15.83
N LEU A 47 1.79 -1.99 16.18
CA LEU A 47 2.57 -3.19 15.92
C LEU A 47 2.75 -3.40 14.40
N PRO A 48 3.93 -3.90 13.95
CA PRO A 48 4.13 -4.25 12.56
C PRO A 48 3.04 -5.21 12.03
N GLY A 49 2.50 -4.90 10.85
CA GLY A 49 1.37 -5.60 10.23
C GLY A 49 0.00 -4.98 10.54
N THR A 50 -0.10 -4.00 11.45
CA THR A 50 -1.38 -3.37 11.78
C THR A 50 -1.87 -2.46 10.65
N ILE A 51 -3.12 -2.61 10.22
CA ILE A 51 -3.76 -1.73 9.25
C ILE A 51 -4.11 -0.42 9.95
N LEU A 52 -3.49 0.67 9.52
CA LEU A 52 -3.71 2.00 10.07
C LEU A 52 -4.88 2.70 9.39
N ALA A 53 -4.97 2.57 8.07
CA ALA A 53 -6.03 3.17 7.28
C ALA A 53 -6.27 2.38 5.99
N ALA A 54 -7.51 2.39 5.52
CA ALA A 54 -7.92 1.73 4.28
C ALA A 54 -8.81 2.68 3.49
N THR A 55 -8.22 3.40 2.55
CA THR A 55 -8.91 4.47 1.80
C THR A 55 -8.59 4.40 0.31
N LYS A 56 -9.22 5.27 -0.49
CA LYS A 56 -8.89 5.42 -1.93
C LYS A 56 -7.43 5.81 -2.19
N GLN A 57 -6.74 6.37 -1.21
CA GLN A 57 -5.32 6.76 -1.30
C GLN A 57 -4.38 5.57 -1.09
N GLY A 58 -4.92 4.42 -0.65
CA GLY A 58 -4.17 3.20 -0.38
C GLY A 58 -4.55 2.56 0.96
N ILE A 59 -3.97 1.39 1.18
CA ILE A 59 -4.06 0.64 2.44
C ILE A 59 -2.74 0.84 3.19
N GLN A 60 -2.81 1.56 4.30
CA GLN A 60 -1.66 1.87 5.13
C GLN A 60 -1.47 0.80 6.20
N VAL A 61 -0.27 0.22 6.23
CA VAL A 61 0.11 -0.85 7.15
C VAL A 61 1.32 -0.38 7.95
N ALA A 62 1.23 -0.45 9.27
CA ALA A 62 2.34 -0.20 10.16
C ALA A 62 3.46 -1.21 9.91
N THR A 63 4.70 -0.73 9.84
CA THR A 63 5.88 -1.59 9.76
C THR A 63 6.81 -1.32 10.94
N GLY A 64 7.88 -2.08 11.08
CA GLY A 64 8.87 -1.83 12.14
C GLY A 64 9.55 -0.46 12.04
N LYS A 65 9.55 0.16 10.86
CA LYS A 65 10.10 1.50 10.61
C LYS A 65 9.28 2.20 9.54
N GLY A 66 8.31 3.01 9.94
CA GLY A 66 7.43 3.74 9.04
C GLY A 66 6.16 2.99 8.68
N ILE A 67 5.43 3.53 7.70
CA ILE A 67 4.15 3.02 7.24
C ILE A 67 4.26 2.62 5.78
N LEU A 68 3.81 1.42 5.44
CA LEU A 68 3.72 0.92 4.07
C LEU A 68 2.32 1.21 3.53
N ASN A 69 2.22 2.02 2.47
CA ASN A 69 0.96 2.32 1.81
C ASN A 69 0.81 1.50 0.53
N LEU A 70 -0.04 0.49 0.55
CA LEU A 70 -0.31 -0.41 -0.57
C LEU A 70 -1.24 0.29 -1.57
N LEU A 71 -0.80 0.38 -2.83
CA LEU A 71 -1.49 1.09 -3.90
C LEU A 71 -2.10 0.14 -4.93
N SER A 72 -1.43 -0.96 -5.23
CA SER A 72 -1.88 -1.98 -6.18
C SER A 72 -1.60 -3.38 -5.66
N LEU A 73 -2.63 -4.22 -5.67
CA LEU A 73 -2.62 -5.56 -5.09
C LEU A 73 -3.29 -6.56 -6.03
N GLN A 74 -2.91 -7.83 -5.91
CA GLN A 74 -3.48 -8.93 -6.66
C GLN A 74 -3.88 -10.05 -5.71
N PRO A 75 -5.19 -10.19 -5.41
CA PRO A 75 -5.72 -11.36 -4.74
C PRO A 75 -5.54 -12.63 -5.57
N ALA A 76 -5.43 -13.78 -4.90
CA ALA A 76 -5.43 -15.09 -5.56
C ALA A 76 -6.59 -15.23 -6.57
N GLY A 77 -6.27 -15.72 -7.77
CA GLY A 77 -7.25 -15.93 -8.84
C GLY A 77 -7.79 -14.66 -9.52
N LYS A 78 -7.33 -13.45 -9.15
CA LYS A 78 -7.72 -12.19 -9.79
C LYS A 78 -6.55 -11.51 -10.49
N LYS A 79 -6.87 -10.52 -11.34
CA LYS A 79 -5.88 -9.58 -11.89
C LYS A 79 -5.45 -8.57 -10.82
N ALA A 80 -4.27 -7.98 -11.00
CA ALA A 80 -3.85 -6.85 -10.19
C ALA A 80 -4.86 -5.69 -10.31
N MET A 81 -5.16 -5.05 -9.20
CA MET A 81 -6.14 -3.97 -9.10
C MET A 81 -5.68 -2.92 -8.10
N SER A 82 -6.24 -1.72 -8.20
CA SER A 82 -5.94 -0.66 -7.25
C SER A 82 -6.43 -1.02 -5.85
N ALA A 83 -5.81 -0.42 -4.82
CA ALA A 83 -6.29 -0.53 -3.45
C ALA A 83 -7.76 -0.12 -3.34
N GLN A 84 -8.19 0.90 -4.08
CA GLN A 84 -9.58 1.34 -4.11
C GLN A 84 -10.52 0.24 -4.65
N ASP A 85 -10.18 -0.37 -5.79
CA ASP A 85 -10.98 -1.46 -6.38
C ASP A 85 -11.05 -2.68 -5.46
N LEU A 86 -9.93 -2.96 -4.79
CA LEU A 86 -9.87 -4.04 -3.82
C LEU A 86 -10.77 -3.74 -2.61
N LEU A 87 -10.73 -2.51 -2.08
CA LEU A 87 -11.59 -2.07 -0.98
C LEU A 87 -13.08 -2.04 -1.35
N ASN A 88 -13.41 -1.79 -2.62
CA ASN A 88 -14.80 -1.88 -3.10
C ASN A 88 -15.30 -3.33 -3.14
N SER A 89 -14.41 -4.30 -3.35
CA SER A 89 -14.77 -5.72 -3.48
C SER A 89 -14.62 -6.52 -2.19
N ARG A 90 -13.67 -6.17 -1.33
CA ARG A 90 -13.22 -6.93 -0.15
C ARG A 90 -12.82 -5.98 0.98
N ARG A 91 -13.74 -5.11 1.39
CA ARG A 91 -13.43 -4.08 2.42
C ARG A 91 -13.11 -4.71 3.77
N GLU A 92 -13.78 -5.81 4.08
CA GLU A 92 -13.65 -6.56 5.33
C GLU A 92 -12.23 -7.10 5.56
N TRP A 93 -11.45 -7.26 4.49
CA TRP A 93 -10.04 -7.66 4.56
C TRP A 93 -9.13 -6.59 5.15
N PHE A 94 -9.55 -5.32 5.09
CA PHE A 94 -8.71 -4.17 5.42
C PHE A 94 -9.32 -3.28 6.51
N ILE A 95 -9.92 -3.89 7.53
CA ILE A 95 -10.49 -3.15 8.66
C ILE A 95 -9.34 -2.50 9.46
N PRO A 96 -9.33 -1.16 9.63
CA PRO A 96 -8.33 -0.50 10.46
C PRO A 96 -8.30 -1.07 11.89
N GLY A 97 -7.10 -1.28 12.42
CA GLY A 97 -6.86 -1.95 13.70
C GLY A 97 -6.64 -3.46 13.57
N ASN A 98 -7.05 -4.10 12.47
CA ASN A 98 -6.69 -5.50 12.22
C ASN A 98 -5.21 -5.64 11.90
N ARG A 99 -4.65 -6.79 12.23
CA ARG A 99 -3.26 -7.13 11.92
C ARG A 99 -3.21 -8.15 10.80
N LEU A 100 -2.43 -7.82 9.78
CA LEU A 100 -2.01 -8.74 8.73
C LEU A 100 -0.92 -9.64 9.33
N ALA A 101 -1.16 -10.95 9.29
CA ALA A 101 -0.23 -11.97 9.77
C ALA A 101 0.76 -12.37 8.66
#